data_AF-A0A2V5LUL5-F1
#
_entry.id   AF-A0A2V5LUL5-F1
#
_cell.length_a   1.000
_cell.length_b   1.000
_cell.length_c   1.000
_cell.angle_alpha   90.00
_cell.angle_beta   90.00
_cell.angle_gamma   90.00
#
_symmetry.space_group_name_H-M   'P 1'
#
loop_
_entity.id
_entity.type
_entity.pdbx_description
1 polymer ?
#
loop_
_entity_poly.entity_id
_entity_poly.type
_entity_poly.pdbx_seq_one_letter_code
_entity_poly.pdbx_strand_id
1 'polypeptide(L)'
;MRTHRAPNVLAPVAAFLFVALEFFILLDRKQYALFRFHLNGLAVNILATPGGWESMHIGSIDLMTVMGGVIVALLLEALAFRFLLHRYARITDEIHVARRWAMLVVPILVLSIAERATYAWADLRNVREVTRVARVIPLYQPLTVKRLAHRLFGIDVNREDDLALSKSGGLLFYPRATLRFHTPERTPNILWLTLDSWRYDALSKENTPHIYDFAARAQVFDHHLSGGNATRYGIFSLFYGIHGCYWPPVLAERRGPVLVSRLKDLGYAMKIESSTSLTWPEFRRTAFVEIPAAIEDNMPGPATKDRDRQLVEHFEKFLDHNSPDNPFFAWLFFDSSHHPYD
;
A
#
# COMPACT_ATOMS: atom_id res chain seq x y z
N MET A 1 -45.52 -25.10 30.37
CA MET A 1 -44.64 -26.18 29.88
C MET A 1 -43.88 -25.80 28.58
N ARG A 2 -43.31 -24.58 28.49
CA ARG A 2 -42.55 -24.09 27.32
C ARG A 2 -41.39 -23.17 27.77
N THR A 3 -40.26 -23.73 28.20
CA THR A 3 -39.02 -22.96 28.50
C THR A 3 -37.75 -23.81 28.32
N HIS A 4 -37.75 -25.08 28.72
CA HIS A 4 -36.54 -25.92 28.72
C HIS A 4 -35.94 -26.29 27.34
N ARG A 5 -36.64 -26.08 26.20
CA ARG A 5 -36.08 -26.40 24.87
C ARG A 5 -35.15 -25.33 24.28
N ALA A 6 -35.35 -24.05 24.64
CA ALA A 6 -34.53 -22.95 24.14
C ALA A 6 -33.02 -23.08 24.46
N PRO A 7 -32.57 -23.32 25.72
CA PRO A 7 -31.14 -23.37 26.03
C PRO A 7 -30.40 -24.53 25.35
N ASN A 8 -31.08 -25.64 25.07
CA ASN A 8 -30.46 -26.83 24.46
C ASN A 8 -30.10 -26.63 22.98
N VAL A 9 -30.79 -25.72 22.28
CA VAL A 9 -30.51 -25.36 20.87
C VAL A 9 -29.67 -24.08 20.78
N LEU A 10 -29.93 -23.09 21.63
CA LEU A 10 -29.16 -21.83 21.63
C LEU A 10 -27.69 -22.04 22.01
N ALA A 11 -27.40 -22.92 22.97
CA ALA A 11 -26.02 -23.18 23.41
C ALA A 11 -25.09 -23.72 22.31
N PRO A 12 -25.41 -24.81 21.59
CA PRO A 12 -24.55 -25.30 20.52
C PRO A 12 -24.44 -24.32 19.34
N VAL A 13 -25.50 -23.54 19.04
CA VAL A 13 -25.45 -22.51 17.98
C VAL A 13 -24.54 -21.35 18.39
N ALA A 14 -24.63 -20.87 19.62
CA ALA A 14 -23.75 -19.81 20.14
C ALA A 14 -22.28 -20.27 20.17
N ALA A 15 -22.02 -21.48 20.67
CA ALA A 15 -20.69 -22.07 20.68
C ALA A 15 -20.13 -22.25 19.26
N PHE A 16 -20.94 -22.72 18.31
CA PHE A 16 -20.52 -22.83 16.91
C PHE A 16 -20.15 -21.48 16.30
N LEU A 17 -20.98 -20.45 16.48
CA LEU A 17 -20.71 -19.12 15.94
C LEU A 17 -19.45 -18.49 16.56
N PHE A 18 -19.22 -18.69 17.86
CA PHE A 18 -18.05 -18.18 18.56
C PHE A 18 -16.78 -18.88 18.10
N VAL A 19 -16.75 -20.22 18.10
CA VAL A 19 -15.59 -21.00 17.60
C VAL A 19 -15.34 -20.75 16.12
N ALA A 20 -16.36 -20.53 15.30
CA ALA A 20 -16.19 -20.14 13.89
C ALA A 20 -15.52 -18.76 13.75
N LEU A 21 -15.87 -17.79 14.60
CA LEU A 21 -15.23 -16.47 14.64
C LEU A 21 -13.78 -16.57 15.14
N GLU A 22 -13.51 -17.33 16.19
CA GLU A 22 -12.16 -17.57 16.69
C GLU A 22 -11.29 -18.26 15.64
N PHE A 23 -11.80 -19.31 15.00
CA PHE A 23 -11.12 -20.03 13.92
C PHE A 23 -10.81 -19.09 12.75
N PHE A 24 -11.77 -18.25 12.35
CA PHE A 24 -11.55 -17.23 11.32
C PHE A 24 -10.43 -16.24 11.72
N ILE A 25 -10.43 -15.72 12.95
CA ILE A 25 -9.40 -14.79 13.45
C ILE A 25 -8.02 -15.47 13.51
N LEU A 26 -7.95 -16.73 13.95
CA LEU A 26 -6.70 -17.50 14.00
C LEU A 26 -6.15 -17.80 12.60
N LEU A 27 -7.02 -18.21 11.67
CA LEU A 27 -6.69 -18.46 10.27
C LEU A 27 -6.20 -17.17 9.59
N ASP A 28 -6.91 -16.07 9.76
CA ASP A 28 -6.52 -14.76 9.23
C ASP A 28 -5.18 -14.29 9.81
N ARG A 29 -4.97 -14.41 11.13
CA ARG A 29 -3.69 -14.08 11.76
C ARG A 29 -2.53 -14.88 11.16
N LYS A 30 -2.74 -16.16 10.86
CA LYS A 30 -1.74 -17.03 10.21
C LYS A 30 -1.51 -16.60 8.75
N GLN A 31 -2.57 -16.34 8.00
CA GLN A 31 -2.51 -15.81 6.64
C GLN A 31 -1.73 -14.49 6.58
N TYR A 32 -2.05 -13.54 7.46
CA TYR A 32 -1.39 -12.25 7.54
C TYR A 32 0.09 -12.36 7.95
N ALA A 33 0.42 -13.29 8.85
CA ALA A 33 1.81 -13.53 9.26
C ALA A 33 2.70 -14.02 8.09
N LEU A 34 2.14 -14.88 7.23
CA LEU A 34 2.84 -15.44 6.05
C LEU A 34 2.84 -14.47 4.85
N PHE A 35 1.68 -13.94 4.49
CA PHE A 35 1.45 -13.26 3.21
C PHE A 35 1.18 -11.76 3.31
N ARG A 36 1.04 -11.20 4.52
CA ARG A 36 0.79 -9.76 4.78
C ARG A 36 -0.51 -9.20 4.18
N PHE A 37 -1.46 -10.06 3.85
CA PHE A 37 -2.84 -9.69 3.53
C PHE A 37 -3.84 -10.53 4.34
N HIS A 38 -5.01 -9.96 4.62
CA HIS A 38 -6.12 -10.62 5.32
C HIS A 38 -6.93 -11.51 4.37
N LEU A 39 -7.70 -12.45 4.93
CA LEU A 39 -8.55 -13.36 4.15
C LEU A 39 -9.49 -12.58 3.22
N ASN A 40 -9.40 -12.89 1.93
CA ASN A 40 -10.10 -12.22 0.84
C ASN A 40 -10.37 -13.22 -0.30
N GLY A 41 -10.97 -12.76 -1.41
CA GLY A 41 -11.26 -13.60 -2.57
C GLY A 41 -10.04 -14.30 -3.17
N LEU A 42 -8.84 -13.70 -3.08
CA LEU A 42 -7.60 -14.33 -3.53
C LEU A 42 -7.21 -15.51 -2.62
N ALA A 43 -7.29 -15.36 -1.30
CA ALA A 43 -7.03 -16.45 -0.35
C ALA A 43 -7.97 -17.64 -0.57
N VAL A 44 -9.27 -17.37 -0.76
CA VAL A 44 -10.27 -18.39 -1.07
C VAL A 44 -9.98 -19.06 -2.42
N ASN A 45 -9.61 -18.30 -3.44
CA ASN A 45 -9.27 -18.84 -4.76
C ASN A 45 -8.05 -19.77 -4.71
N ILE A 46 -7.00 -19.41 -3.96
CA ILE A 46 -5.81 -20.26 -3.76
C ILE A 46 -6.20 -21.59 -3.11
N LEU A 47 -7.06 -21.58 -2.08
CA LEU A 47 -7.54 -22.80 -1.41
C LEU A 47 -8.47 -23.64 -2.29
N ALA A 48 -9.23 -23.02 -3.19
CA ALA A 48 -10.12 -23.69 -4.14
C ALA A 48 -9.42 -24.18 -5.42
N THR A 49 -8.20 -23.73 -5.68
CA THR A 49 -7.42 -24.13 -6.87
C THR A 49 -6.91 -25.57 -6.72
N PRO A 50 -7.06 -26.44 -7.73
CA PRO A 50 -6.46 -27.78 -7.71
C PRO A 50 -4.95 -27.74 -7.43
N GLY A 51 -4.48 -28.56 -6.49
CA GLY A 51 -3.09 -28.55 -6.02
C GLY A 51 -2.74 -27.46 -4.98
N GLY A 52 -3.64 -26.50 -4.71
CA GLY A 52 -3.43 -25.47 -3.68
C GLY A 52 -3.19 -26.06 -2.30
N TRP A 53 -3.98 -27.06 -1.91
CA TRP A 53 -3.83 -27.78 -0.64
C TRP A 53 -2.53 -28.59 -0.55
N GLU A 54 -2.09 -29.18 -1.67
CA GLU A 54 -0.84 -29.96 -1.75
C GLU A 54 0.38 -29.04 -1.61
N SER A 55 0.35 -27.86 -2.23
CA SER A 55 1.43 -26.87 -2.13
C SER A 55 1.69 -26.39 -0.70
N MET A 56 0.67 -26.41 0.17
CA MET A 56 0.76 -25.97 1.56
C MET A 56 1.38 -27.01 2.51
N HIS A 57 1.66 -28.23 2.03
CA HIS A 57 2.28 -29.31 2.83
C HIS A 57 1.58 -29.61 4.17
N ILE A 58 0.25 -29.40 4.24
CA ILE A 58 -0.53 -29.62 5.46
C ILE A 58 -0.62 -31.13 5.73
N GLY A 59 0.08 -31.61 6.75
CA GLY A 59 0.10 -33.02 7.09
C GLY A 59 -1.21 -33.48 7.72
N SER A 60 -1.50 -34.78 7.62
CA SER A 60 -2.67 -35.39 8.28
C SER A 60 -2.67 -35.15 9.80
N ILE A 61 -1.49 -35.06 10.41
CA ILE A 61 -1.30 -34.75 11.84
C ILE A 61 -1.72 -33.30 12.15
N ASP A 62 -1.41 -32.34 11.28
CA ASP A 62 -1.81 -30.95 11.45
C ASP A 62 -3.33 -30.82 11.36
N LEU A 63 -3.94 -31.47 10.37
CA LEU A 63 -5.39 -31.50 10.20
C LEU A 63 -6.10 -32.15 11.40
N MET A 64 -5.59 -33.29 11.89
CA MET A 64 -6.12 -33.94 13.10
C MET A 64 -5.97 -33.04 14.34
N THR A 65 -4.86 -32.33 14.48
CA THR A 65 -4.60 -31.40 15.59
C THR A 65 -5.57 -30.22 15.57
N VAL A 66 -5.79 -29.62 14.39
CA VAL A 66 -6.76 -28.53 14.19
C VAL A 66 -8.19 -29.00 14.47
N MET A 67 -8.61 -30.13 13.90
CA MET A 67 -9.95 -30.69 14.10
C MET A 67 -10.20 -31.08 15.57
N GLY A 68 -9.23 -31.70 16.23
CA GLY A 68 -9.30 -32.01 17.66
C GLY A 68 -9.42 -30.73 18.51
N GLY A 69 -8.63 -29.71 18.21
CA GLY A 69 -8.70 -28.40 18.88
C GLY A 69 -10.07 -27.73 18.72
N VAL A 70 -10.64 -27.73 17.51
CA VAL A 70 -11.99 -27.18 17.24
C VAL A 70 -13.07 -27.95 18.00
N ILE A 71 -13.00 -29.28 18.08
CA ILE A 71 -13.95 -30.09 18.84
C ILE A 71 -13.86 -29.78 20.35
N VAL A 72 -12.65 -29.67 20.89
CA VAL A 72 -12.44 -29.31 22.31
C VAL A 72 -12.96 -27.90 22.60
N ALA A 73 -12.69 -26.92 21.72
CA ALA A 73 -13.22 -25.57 21.84
C ALA A 73 -14.75 -25.54 21.84
N LEU A 74 -15.40 -26.24 20.89
CA LEU A 74 -16.87 -26.34 20.82
C LEU A 74 -17.48 -26.94 22.09
N LEU A 75 -16.84 -27.96 22.67
CA LEU A 75 -17.30 -28.58 23.93
C LEU A 75 -17.14 -27.63 25.13
N LEU A 76 -16.02 -26.92 25.22
CA LEU A 76 -15.76 -25.95 26.29
C LEU A 76 -16.71 -24.76 26.20
N GLU A 77 -16.88 -24.15 25.03
CA GLU A 77 -17.81 -23.05 24.79
C GLU A 77 -19.26 -23.46 25.05
N ALA A 78 -19.70 -24.62 24.56
CA ALA A 78 -21.05 -25.11 24.82
C ALA A 78 -21.31 -25.38 26.30
N LEU A 79 -20.30 -25.88 27.04
CA LEU A 79 -20.38 -26.09 28.49
C LEU A 79 -20.37 -24.76 29.25
N ALA A 80 -19.50 -23.82 28.91
CA ALA A 80 -19.41 -22.50 29.52
C ALA A 80 -20.71 -21.70 29.30
N PHE A 81 -21.22 -21.66 28.08
CA PHE A 81 -22.49 -21.00 27.76
C PHE A 81 -23.67 -21.66 28.47
N ARG A 82 -23.72 -23.00 28.56
CA ARG A 82 -24.72 -23.71 29.38
C ARG A 82 -24.60 -23.35 30.86
N PHE A 83 -23.39 -23.31 31.42
CA PHE A 83 -23.16 -22.95 32.82
C PHE A 83 -23.63 -21.51 33.10
N LEU A 84 -23.25 -20.56 32.25
CA LEU A 84 -23.69 -19.16 32.33
C LEU A 84 -25.21 -19.04 32.24
N LEU A 85 -25.85 -19.71 31.26
CA LEU A 85 -27.30 -19.76 31.17
C LEU A 85 -27.94 -20.29 32.46
N HIS A 86 -27.50 -21.42 33.00
CA HIS A 86 -28.08 -21.96 34.25
C HIS A 86 -27.83 -21.06 35.46
N ARG A 87 -26.67 -20.38 35.51
CA ARG A 87 -26.29 -19.47 36.61
C ARG A 87 -27.06 -18.15 36.61
N TYR A 88 -27.49 -17.67 35.43
CA TYR A 88 -28.09 -16.35 35.23
C TYR A 88 -29.55 -16.36 34.75
N ALA A 89 -30.10 -17.48 34.27
CA ALA A 89 -31.51 -17.61 33.83
C ALA A 89 -32.56 -17.44 34.96
N ARG A 90 -32.12 -17.30 36.22
CA ARG A 90 -32.98 -16.98 37.37
C ARG A 90 -33.03 -15.49 37.70
N ILE A 91 -32.34 -14.63 36.97
CA ILE A 91 -32.45 -13.17 37.15
C ILE A 91 -33.64 -12.67 36.33
N THR A 92 -34.71 -12.29 37.04
CA THR A 92 -35.98 -11.80 36.46
C THR A 92 -36.13 -10.28 36.57
N ASP A 93 -35.19 -9.58 37.19
CA ASP A 93 -35.19 -8.12 37.31
C ASP A 93 -34.65 -7.48 36.02
N GLU A 94 -35.57 -7.18 35.10
CA GLU A 94 -35.28 -6.60 33.78
C GLU A 94 -34.56 -5.24 33.90
N ILE A 95 -34.87 -4.44 34.91
CA ILE A 95 -34.26 -3.11 35.12
C ILE A 95 -32.81 -3.26 35.57
N HIS A 96 -32.53 -4.16 36.52
CA HIS A 96 -31.17 -4.43 36.98
C HIS A 96 -30.31 -5.10 35.89
N VAL A 97 -30.91 -5.96 35.07
CA VAL A 97 -30.27 -6.56 33.88
C VAL A 97 -29.97 -5.49 32.83
N ALA A 98 -30.94 -4.64 32.47
CA ALA A 98 -30.76 -3.56 31.52
C ALA A 98 -29.68 -2.55 31.98
N ARG A 99 -29.66 -2.20 33.28
CA ARG A 99 -28.61 -1.34 33.86
C ARG A 99 -27.22 -1.99 33.77
N ARG A 100 -27.10 -3.29 34.01
CA ARG A 100 -25.83 -4.02 33.87
C ARG A 100 -25.36 -4.10 32.42
N TRP A 101 -26.27 -4.34 31.47
CA TRP A 101 -25.95 -4.27 30.05
C TRP A 101 -25.55 -2.86 29.61
N ALA A 102 -26.25 -1.82 30.07
CA ALA A 102 -25.88 -0.42 29.79
C ALA A 102 -24.47 -0.09 30.30
N MET A 103 -24.09 -0.55 31.52
CA MET A 103 -22.74 -0.38 32.07
C MET A 103 -21.64 -1.10 31.26
N LEU A 104 -21.97 -2.05 30.39
CA LEU A 104 -21.02 -2.72 29.48
C LEU A 104 -21.06 -2.11 28.07
N VAL A 105 -22.26 -1.95 27.51
CA VAL A 105 -22.49 -1.50 26.13
C VAL A 105 -22.13 -0.02 25.96
N VAL A 106 -22.44 0.85 26.92
CA VAL A 106 -22.15 2.29 26.80
C VAL A 106 -20.64 2.55 26.74
N PRO A 107 -19.78 2.01 27.62
CA PRO A 107 -18.33 2.13 27.47
C PRO A 107 -17.80 1.58 26.14
N ILE A 108 -18.27 0.40 25.69
CA ILE A 108 -17.84 -0.18 24.41
C ILE A 108 -18.23 0.75 23.24
N LEU A 109 -19.43 1.32 23.25
CA LEU A 109 -19.90 2.24 22.22
C LEU A 109 -19.09 3.55 22.23
N VAL A 110 -18.85 4.13 23.41
CA VAL A 110 -18.03 5.34 23.58
C VAL A 110 -16.60 5.11 23.09
N LEU A 111 -15.97 3.99 23.46
CA LEU A 111 -14.65 3.60 22.97
C LEU A 111 -14.63 3.39 21.46
N SER A 112 -15.66 2.75 20.89
CA SER A 112 -15.79 2.54 19.44
C SER A 112 -15.95 3.85 18.65
N ILE A 113 -16.66 4.84 19.22
CA ILE A 113 -16.80 6.17 18.63
C ILE A 113 -15.48 6.95 18.75
N ALA A 114 -14.84 6.91 19.92
CA ALA A 114 -13.56 7.59 20.17
C ALA A 114 -12.44 7.04 19.28
N GLU A 115 -12.38 5.72 19.08
CA GLU A 115 -11.46 5.04 18.16
C GLU A 115 -11.65 5.54 16.73
N ARG A 116 -12.87 5.49 16.19
CA ARG A 116 -13.17 5.98 14.83
C ARG A 116 -12.92 7.47 14.65
N ALA A 117 -13.22 8.29 15.66
CA ALA A 117 -12.91 9.72 15.64
C ALA A 117 -11.38 9.96 15.63
N THR A 118 -10.63 9.18 16.40
CA THR A 118 -9.16 9.21 16.43
C THR A 118 -8.57 8.79 15.09
N TYR A 119 -9.10 7.73 14.45
CA TYR A 119 -8.70 7.32 13.11
C TYR A 119 -9.00 8.40 12.07
N ALA A 120 -10.21 8.98 12.08
CA ALA A 120 -10.60 10.03 11.14
C ALA A 120 -9.71 11.29 11.27
N TRP A 121 -9.39 11.69 12.50
CA TRP A 121 -8.45 12.77 12.79
C TRP A 121 -7.02 12.44 12.32
N ALA A 122 -6.56 11.21 12.57
CA ALA A 122 -5.23 10.75 12.16
C ALA A 122 -5.09 10.67 10.63
N ASP A 123 -6.13 10.21 9.92
CA ASP A 123 -6.18 10.20 8.45
C ASP A 123 -6.13 11.62 7.88
N LEU A 124 -6.91 12.57 8.43
CA LEU A 124 -6.87 13.98 8.05
C LEU A 124 -5.51 14.65 8.30
N ARG A 125 -4.84 14.32 9.41
CA ARG A 125 -3.52 14.87 9.77
C ARG A 125 -2.34 14.06 9.22
N ASN A 126 -2.61 13.00 8.45
CA ASN A 126 -1.62 12.05 7.94
C ASN A 126 -0.72 11.42 9.03
N VAL A 127 -1.24 11.24 10.26
CA VAL A 127 -0.55 10.61 11.40
C VAL A 127 -0.43 9.10 11.14
N ARG A 128 0.81 8.63 10.97
CA ARG A 128 1.09 7.30 10.41
C ARG A 128 1.07 6.20 11.46
N GLU A 129 1.41 6.50 12.71
CA GLU A 129 1.41 5.55 13.82
C GLU A 129 0.03 4.92 14.02
N VAL A 130 -1.03 5.74 13.96
CA VAL A 130 -2.43 5.29 14.11
C VAL A 130 -2.95 4.61 12.85
N THR A 131 -2.80 5.26 11.68
CA THR A 131 -3.37 4.75 10.41
C THR A 131 -2.69 3.45 9.92
N ARG A 132 -1.49 3.15 10.40
CA ARG A 132 -0.80 1.86 10.22
C ARG A 132 -1.52 0.71 10.92
N VAL A 133 -1.93 0.87 12.18
CA VAL A 133 -2.47 -0.23 13.02
C VAL A 133 -3.74 -0.82 12.40
N ALA A 134 -4.56 0.03 11.78
CA ALA A 134 -5.73 -0.36 11.00
C ALA A 134 -5.46 -1.40 9.88
N ARG A 135 -4.22 -1.50 9.36
CA ARG A 135 -3.83 -2.47 8.33
C ARG A 135 -3.38 -3.83 8.89
N VAL A 136 -3.41 -4.02 10.21
CA VAL A 136 -3.01 -5.24 10.92
C VAL A 136 -4.21 -5.96 11.53
N ILE A 137 -5.35 -5.27 11.64
CA ILE A 137 -6.56 -5.78 12.28
C ILE A 137 -7.52 -6.31 11.20
N PRO A 138 -7.89 -7.61 11.20
CA PRO A 138 -8.86 -8.13 10.25
C PRO A 138 -10.21 -7.45 10.36
N LEU A 139 -10.89 -7.32 9.22
CA LEU A 139 -12.23 -6.70 9.08
C LEU A 139 -12.34 -5.23 9.52
N TYR A 140 -11.23 -4.58 9.89
CA TYR A 140 -11.23 -3.17 10.30
C TYR A 140 -11.74 -2.25 9.17
N GLN A 141 -12.72 -1.39 9.50
CA GLN A 141 -13.35 -0.47 8.55
C GLN A 141 -12.91 0.98 8.85
N PRO A 142 -11.94 1.55 8.09
CA PRO A 142 -11.40 2.88 8.35
C PRO A 142 -12.40 4.00 8.02
N LEU A 143 -12.64 4.90 8.98
CA LEU A 143 -13.48 6.08 8.76
C LEU A 143 -12.67 7.21 8.12
N THR A 144 -12.66 7.29 6.79
CA THR A 144 -11.98 8.37 6.05
C THR A 144 -12.92 9.55 5.78
N VAL A 145 -12.54 10.75 6.25
CA VAL A 145 -13.40 11.96 6.15
C VAL A 145 -12.83 13.04 5.24
N LYS A 146 -11.72 12.77 4.51
CA LYS A 146 -11.03 13.71 3.62
C LYS A 146 -11.94 14.45 2.63
N ARG A 147 -12.80 13.72 1.92
CA ARG A 147 -13.77 14.32 0.96
C ARG A 147 -14.77 15.26 1.64
N LEU A 148 -15.22 14.92 2.85
CA LEU A 148 -16.15 15.73 3.63
C LEU A 148 -15.45 16.99 4.18
N ALA A 149 -14.24 16.84 4.71
CA ALA A 149 -13.45 17.94 5.26
C ALA A 149 -13.07 18.97 4.19
N HIS A 150 -12.68 18.53 2.99
CA HIS A 150 -12.43 19.39 1.85
C HIS A 150 -13.70 20.15 1.45
N ARG A 151 -14.85 19.46 1.33
CA ARG A 151 -16.13 20.06 0.91
C ARG A 151 -16.72 21.06 1.91
N LEU A 152 -16.58 20.82 3.22
CA LEU A 152 -17.19 21.64 4.26
C LEU A 152 -16.27 22.74 4.82
N PHE A 153 -14.96 22.49 4.87
CA PHE A 153 -14.00 23.36 5.55
C PHE A 153 -12.87 23.87 4.64
N GLY A 154 -12.88 23.52 3.35
CA GLY A 154 -11.83 23.93 2.40
C GLY A 154 -10.44 23.38 2.73
N ILE A 155 -10.34 22.40 3.64
CA ILE A 155 -9.06 21.83 4.06
C ILE A 155 -8.52 20.99 2.92
N ASP A 156 -7.46 21.48 2.27
CA ASP A 156 -6.70 20.67 1.34
C ASP A 156 -5.74 19.75 2.09
N VAL A 157 -6.14 18.49 2.21
CA VAL A 157 -5.39 17.44 2.91
C VAL A 157 -4.21 16.92 2.06
N ASN A 158 -4.08 17.38 0.82
CA ASN A 158 -2.92 17.12 -0.04
C ASN A 158 -1.75 18.09 0.19
N ARG A 159 -1.81 19.01 1.16
CA ARG A 159 -0.68 19.90 1.50
C ARG A 159 0.64 19.11 1.59
N GLU A 160 1.54 19.36 0.64
CA GLU A 160 2.69 18.50 0.38
C GLU A 160 3.87 18.76 1.33
N ASP A 161 3.87 19.91 2.01
CA ASP A 161 5.09 20.58 2.50
C ASP A 161 5.64 20.13 3.88
N ASP A 162 4.79 19.74 4.84
CA ASP A 162 5.17 19.66 6.27
C ASP A 162 5.03 18.25 6.91
N LEU A 163 5.58 17.20 6.30
CA LEU A 163 5.52 15.84 6.86
C LEU A 163 6.89 15.15 6.95
N ALA A 164 7.48 15.24 8.14
CA ALA A 164 8.72 14.56 8.51
C ALA A 164 8.75 13.09 8.07
N LEU A 165 9.87 12.69 7.46
CA LEU A 165 10.16 11.32 7.08
C LEU A 165 10.38 10.48 8.35
N SER A 166 9.32 9.84 8.85
CA SER A 166 9.43 8.95 10.01
C SER A 166 10.37 7.77 9.68
N LYS A 167 11.49 7.69 10.40
CA LYS A 167 12.56 6.72 10.13
C LYS A 167 12.32 5.36 10.78
N SER A 168 11.29 5.18 11.62
CA SER A 168 11.14 3.98 12.47
C SER A 168 9.74 3.37 12.48
N GLY A 169 9.70 2.05 12.68
CA GLY A 169 8.48 1.28 12.85
C GLY A 169 7.76 0.89 11.54
N GLY A 170 8.49 0.61 10.46
CA GLY A 170 7.92 0.19 9.16
C GLY A 170 7.26 -1.20 9.17
N LEU A 171 6.32 -1.44 8.25
CA LEU A 171 5.96 -2.78 7.73
C LEU A 171 6.85 -3.06 6.52
N LEU A 172 7.24 -2.01 5.80
CA LEU A 172 8.31 -1.98 4.84
C LEU A 172 9.68 -1.98 5.55
N PHE A 173 10.51 -2.97 5.23
CA PHE A 173 11.91 -3.04 5.65
C PHE A 173 12.82 -2.73 4.45
N TYR A 174 12.83 -1.46 4.03
CA TYR A 174 13.57 -0.97 2.88
C TYR A 174 14.41 0.27 3.23
N PRO A 175 15.75 0.25 3.03
CA PRO A 175 16.57 -0.94 2.78
C PRO A 175 16.55 -1.89 3.99
N ARG A 176 16.83 -3.19 3.78
CA ARG A 176 16.79 -4.21 4.86
C ARG A 176 17.88 -4.03 5.92
N ALA A 177 18.96 -3.32 5.60
CA ALA A 177 20.08 -3.03 6.47
C ALA A 177 20.66 -1.66 6.11
N THR A 178 21.41 -1.06 7.05
CA THR A 178 22.16 0.17 6.78
C THR A 178 23.16 -0.07 5.66
N LEU A 179 23.04 0.71 4.59
CA LEU A 179 23.93 0.63 3.44
C LEU A 179 25.28 1.28 3.76
N ARG A 180 26.36 0.72 3.18
CA ARG A 180 27.68 1.33 3.17
C ARG A 180 27.95 1.78 1.74
N PHE A 181 28.33 3.04 1.57
CA PHE A 181 28.62 3.61 0.27
C PHE A 181 30.12 3.88 0.13
N HIS A 182 30.64 3.62 -1.06
CA HIS A 182 31.92 4.18 -1.48
C HIS A 182 31.67 5.56 -2.11
N THR A 183 32.64 6.47 -1.99
CA THR A 183 32.66 7.71 -2.77
C THR A 183 33.14 7.37 -4.18
N PRO A 184 32.37 7.68 -5.24
CA PRO A 184 32.82 7.42 -6.60
C PRO A 184 33.94 8.40 -6.98
N GLU A 185 34.90 7.95 -7.79
CA GLU A 185 35.99 8.80 -8.30
C GLU A 185 35.49 9.88 -9.28
N ARG A 186 34.31 9.67 -9.87
CA ARG A 186 33.67 10.57 -10.82
C ARG A 186 32.16 10.58 -10.60
N THR A 187 31.57 11.76 -10.68
CA THR A 187 30.13 11.99 -10.65
C THR A 187 29.68 12.49 -12.03
N PRO A 188 29.41 11.60 -13.00
CA PRO A 188 28.89 12.02 -14.30
C PRO A 188 27.45 12.52 -14.15
N ASN A 189 27.01 13.39 -15.07
CA ASN A 189 25.61 13.71 -15.26
C ASN A 189 24.81 12.46 -15.64
N ILE A 190 23.61 12.32 -15.08
CA ILE A 190 22.71 11.20 -15.32
C ILE A 190 21.41 11.76 -15.88
N LEU A 191 21.12 11.43 -17.14
CA LEU A 191 19.86 11.77 -17.80
C LEU A 191 19.06 10.50 -18.07
N TRP A 192 17.86 10.43 -17.53
CA TRP A 192 16.89 9.37 -17.79
C TRP A 192 15.73 9.93 -18.60
N LEU A 193 15.68 9.57 -19.88
CA LEU A 193 14.51 9.79 -20.73
C LEU A 193 13.58 8.59 -20.57
N THR A 194 12.34 8.81 -20.18
CA THR A 194 11.37 7.74 -19.92
C THR A 194 10.05 8.05 -20.61
N LEU A 195 9.56 7.10 -21.40
CA LEU A 195 8.30 7.19 -22.12
C LEU A 195 7.26 6.36 -21.35
N ASP A 196 6.06 6.88 -21.12
CA ASP A 196 5.04 6.24 -20.27
C ASP A 196 4.68 4.82 -20.73
N SER A 197 4.37 4.67 -22.03
CA SER A 197 4.17 3.38 -22.69
C SER A 197 4.87 3.35 -24.04
N TRP A 198 5.53 2.24 -24.37
CA TRP A 198 6.23 2.07 -25.64
C TRP A 198 6.08 0.64 -26.15
N ARG A 199 5.76 0.49 -27.45
CA ARG A 199 5.77 -0.82 -28.10
C ARG A 199 7.19 -1.18 -28.49
N TYR A 200 7.63 -2.40 -28.17
CA TYR A 200 8.97 -2.87 -28.50
C TYR A 200 9.29 -2.78 -30.01
N ASP A 201 8.31 -3.09 -30.86
CA ASP A 201 8.43 -3.02 -32.33
C ASP A 201 8.39 -1.59 -32.92
N ALA A 202 8.13 -0.57 -32.09
CA ALA A 202 8.21 0.82 -32.52
C ALA A 202 9.66 1.31 -32.69
N LEU A 203 10.67 0.59 -32.16
CA LEU A 203 12.09 0.90 -32.41
C LEU A 203 12.49 0.51 -33.84
N SER A 204 12.11 1.35 -34.80
CA SER A 204 12.38 1.16 -36.22
C SER A 204 12.83 2.47 -36.89
N LYS A 205 13.48 2.36 -38.05
CA LYS A 205 13.89 3.51 -38.85
C LYS A 205 12.69 4.29 -39.43
N GLU A 206 11.54 3.65 -39.57
CA GLU A 206 10.29 4.26 -40.05
C GLU A 206 9.59 5.05 -38.96
N ASN A 207 9.38 4.44 -37.79
CA ASN A 207 8.61 5.04 -36.70
C ASN A 207 9.46 6.02 -35.88
N THR A 208 10.72 5.70 -35.63
CA THR A 208 11.56 6.36 -34.61
C THR A 208 13.01 6.58 -35.10
N PRO A 209 13.22 7.20 -36.27
CA PRO A 209 14.54 7.26 -36.94
C PRO A 209 15.67 7.76 -36.04
N HIS A 210 15.46 8.84 -35.26
CA HIS A 210 16.50 9.39 -34.40
C HIS A 210 16.88 8.48 -33.23
N ILE A 211 15.93 7.73 -32.66
CA ILE A 211 16.20 6.76 -31.59
C ILE A 211 16.90 5.52 -32.17
N TYR A 212 16.50 5.09 -33.37
CA TYR A 212 17.15 4.01 -34.11
C TYR A 212 18.63 4.34 -34.44
N ASP A 213 18.90 5.54 -34.95
CA ASP A 213 20.26 6.01 -35.26
C ASP A 213 21.11 6.27 -34.00
N PHE A 214 20.49 6.58 -32.86
CA PHE A 214 21.15 6.64 -31.55
C PHE A 214 21.48 5.23 -31.02
N ALA A 215 20.54 4.29 -31.13
CA ALA A 215 20.69 2.90 -30.69
C ALA A 215 21.90 2.21 -31.36
N ALA A 216 22.19 2.52 -32.63
CA ALA A 216 23.37 2.03 -33.35
C ALA A 216 24.73 2.44 -32.73
N ARG A 217 24.75 3.38 -31.78
CA ARG A 217 25.94 3.86 -31.06
C ARG A 217 25.80 3.79 -29.53
N ALA A 218 24.78 3.07 -29.03
CA ALA A 218 24.45 2.94 -27.62
C ALA A 218 24.37 1.46 -27.21
N GLN A 219 24.27 1.19 -25.91
CA GLN A 219 23.96 -0.16 -25.42
C GLN A 219 22.46 -0.39 -25.47
N VAL A 220 22.03 -1.38 -26.25
CA VAL A 220 20.62 -1.76 -26.42
C VAL A 220 20.35 -3.05 -25.64
N PHE A 221 19.21 -3.11 -24.96
CA PHE A 221 18.74 -4.29 -24.23
C PHE A 221 17.46 -4.81 -24.89
N ASP A 222 17.63 -5.74 -25.82
CA ASP A 222 16.56 -6.37 -26.61
C ASP A 222 15.60 -7.24 -25.77
N HIS A 223 16.09 -7.80 -24.66
CA HIS A 223 15.31 -8.60 -23.71
C HIS A 223 15.01 -7.84 -22.40
N HIS A 224 14.78 -6.52 -22.47
CA HIS A 224 14.44 -5.72 -21.29
C HIS A 224 12.93 -5.78 -20.96
N LEU A 225 12.60 -6.18 -19.73
CA LEU A 225 11.22 -6.20 -19.22
C LEU A 225 11.05 -5.16 -18.12
N SER A 226 9.99 -4.35 -18.23
CA SER A 226 9.51 -3.49 -17.14
C SER A 226 9.14 -4.33 -15.92
N GLY A 227 9.44 -3.84 -14.70
CA GLY A 227 9.02 -4.48 -13.44
C GLY A 227 7.52 -4.40 -13.13
N GLY A 228 6.69 -4.02 -14.11
CA GLY A 228 5.25 -4.22 -14.11
C GLY A 228 4.58 -3.80 -15.42
N ASN A 229 3.37 -4.29 -15.64
CA ASN A 229 2.55 -4.04 -16.85
C ASN A 229 1.73 -2.73 -16.80
N ALA A 230 2.06 -1.83 -15.89
CA ALA A 230 1.48 -0.50 -15.78
C ALA A 230 2.56 0.47 -15.26
N THR A 231 2.56 1.70 -15.75
CA THR A 231 3.53 2.77 -15.45
C THR A 231 3.94 2.82 -13.99
N ARG A 232 2.96 2.89 -13.09
CA ARG A 232 3.16 2.92 -11.63
C ARG A 232 4.19 1.89 -11.18
N TYR A 233 4.07 0.65 -11.64
CA TYR A 233 4.91 -0.46 -11.21
C TYR A 233 6.24 -0.52 -11.98
N GLY A 234 6.24 -0.14 -13.26
CA GLY A 234 7.46 0.01 -14.06
C GLY A 234 8.40 1.06 -13.46
N ILE A 235 7.93 2.31 -13.34
CA ILE A 235 8.68 3.43 -12.74
C ILE A 235 9.07 3.13 -11.29
N PHE A 236 8.19 2.50 -10.50
CA PHE A 236 8.55 2.07 -9.15
C PHE A 236 9.74 1.09 -9.15
N SER A 237 9.71 0.07 -10.01
CA SER A 237 10.79 -0.91 -10.08
C SER A 237 12.12 -0.27 -10.51
N LEU A 238 12.07 0.69 -11.45
CA LEU A 238 13.20 1.47 -11.95
C LEU A 238 13.88 2.28 -10.84
N PHE A 239 13.10 3.00 -10.02
CA PHE A 239 13.65 3.83 -8.95
C PHE A 239 14.04 3.05 -7.69
N TYR A 240 13.27 2.02 -7.30
CA TYR A 240 13.44 1.34 -6.02
C TYR A 240 14.28 0.05 -6.10
N GLY A 241 14.40 -0.57 -7.27
CA GLY A 241 15.09 -1.85 -7.46
C GLY A 241 14.38 -3.05 -6.83
N ILE A 242 13.07 -2.94 -6.57
CA ILE A 242 12.24 -4.02 -5.97
C ILE A 242 10.89 -4.16 -6.69
N HIS A 243 10.26 -5.31 -6.52
CA HIS A 243 9.03 -5.70 -7.24
C HIS A 243 7.83 -4.77 -6.96
N GLY A 244 7.02 -4.47 -7.98
CA GLY A 244 5.89 -3.53 -7.94
C GLY A 244 4.85 -3.75 -6.83
N CYS A 245 4.73 -4.98 -6.31
CA CYS A 245 3.86 -5.28 -5.16
C CYS A 245 4.22 -4.53 -3.86
N TYR A 246 5.44 -3.96 -3.76
CA TYR A 246 5.85 -3.12 -2.63
C TYR A 246 5.41 -1.64 -2.77
N TRP A 247 4.74 -1.24 -3.85
CA TRP A 247 4.20 0.12 -3.99
C TRP A 247 3.23 0.51 -2.85
N PRO A 248 2.19 -0.29 -2.51
CA PRO A 248 1.23 0.10 -1.46
C PRO A 248 1.83 0.33 -0.05
N PRO A 249 2.81 -0.45 0.45
CA PRO A 249 3.50 -0.11 1.70
C PRO A 249 4.47 1.07 1.55
N VAL A 250 5.17 1.21 0.42
CA VAL A 250 6.03 2.40 0.16
C VAL A 250 5.23 3.70 0.16
N LEU A 251 4.09 3.74 -0.52
CA LEU A 251 3.19 4.90 -0.57
C LEU A 251 2.55 5.21 0.79
N ALA A 252 2.27 4.18 1.60
CA ALA A 252 1.74 4.35 2.95
C ALA A 252 2.78 4.96 3.91
N GLU A 253 4.03 4.50 3.80
CA GLU A 253 5.13 4.98 4.64
C GLU A 253 5.82 6.23 4.06
N ARG A 254 5.43 6.68 2.86
CA ARG A 254 6.10 7.71 2.05
C ARG A 254 7.64 7.56 2.08
N ARG A 255 8.12 6.36 1.78
CA ARG A 255 9.54 6.01 1.78
C ARG A 255 10.18 6.35 0.43
N GLY A 256 11.21 7.20 0.41
CA GLY A 256 11.99 7.45 -0.81
C GLY A 256 12.85 6.25 -1.24
N PRO A 257 13.25 6.18 -2.52
CA PRO A 257 14.16 5.15 -3.03
C PRO A 257 15.60 5.47 -2.65
N VAL A 258 16.38 4.41 -2.36
CA VAL A 258 17.81 4.53 -2.00
C VAL A 258 18.62 5.31 -3.05
N LEU A 259 18.26 5.17 -4.33
CA LEU A 259 18.90 5.88 -5.43
C LEU A 259 18.81 7.41 -5.27
N VAL A 260 17.62 7.94 -5.01
CA VAL A 260 17.39 9.40 -4.87
C VAL A 260 18.08 9.94 -3.63
N SER A 261 18.00 9.22 -2.50
CA SER A 261 18.75 9.60 -1.29
C SER A 261 20.26 9.64 -1.57
N ARG A 262 20.81 8.64 -2.29
CA ARG A 262 22.26 8.58 -2.56
C ARG A 262 22.73 9.64 -3.55
N LEU A 263 21.95 9.98 -4.57
CA LEU A 263 22.26 11.06 -5.51
C LEU A 263 22.31 12.42 -4.78
N LYS A 264 21.34 12.67 -3.90
CA LYS A 264 21.31 13.83 -3.02
C LYS A 264 22.51 13.88 -2.05
N ASP A 265 22.87 12.75 -1.44
CA ASP A 265 24.07 12.62 -0.58
C ASP A 265 25.40 12.83 -1.37
N LEU A 266 25.37 12.66 -2.69
CA LEU A 266 26.49 12.94 -3.60
C LEU A 266 26.48 14.38 -4.15
N GLY A 267 25.53 15.22 -3.73
CA GLY A 267 25.45 16.63 -4.14
C GLY A 267 24.88 16.85 -5.54
N TYR A 268 24.20 15.86 -6.14
CA TYR A 268 23.61 16.01 -7.47
C TYR A 268 22.51 17.08 -7.49
N ALA A 269 22.54 17.98 -8.48
CA ALA A 269 21.39 18.81 -8.83
C ALA A 269 20.26 17.92 -9.36
N MET A 270 19.10 17.95 -8.71
CA MET A 270 17.97 17.10 -9.06
C MET A 270 16.97 17.89 -9.93
N LYS A 271 16.57 17.34 -11.08
CA LYS A 271 15.58 17.91 -12.00
C LYS A 271 14.61 16.81 -12.43
N ILE A 272 13.36 16.91 -12.02
CA ILE A 272 12.31 15.90 -12.27
C ILE A 272 11.23 16.59 -13.10
N GLU A 273 11.16 16.30 -14.39
CA GLU A 273 10.16 16.90 -15.27
C GLU A 273 9.22 15.86 -15.86
N SER A 274 7.97 16.25 -16.01
CA SER A 274 6.93 15.37 -16.51
C SER A 274 5.89 16.12 -17.32
N SER A 275 5.51 15.56 -18.45
CA SER A 275 4.40 16.08 -19.24
C SER A 275 3.05 15.88 -18.55
N THR A 276 2.95 14.93 -17.61
CA THR A 276 1.72 14.58 -16.89
C THR A 276 1.88 14.71 -15.37
N SER A 277 0.79 14.87 -14.61
CA SER A 277 0.92 15.14 -13.16
C SER A 277 1.41 13.92 -12.39
N LEU A 278 2.52 14.09 -11.67
CA LEU A 278 3.13 13.07 -10.79
C LEU A 278 2.40 12.93 -9.44
N THR A 279 1.18 13.49 -9.35
CA THR A 279 0.19 13.18 -8.31
C THR A 279 -0.54 11.87 -8.60
N TRP A 280 -0.66 11.44 -9.87
CA TRP A 280 -1.23 10.14 -10.26
C TRP A 280 -0.54 9.56 -11.52
N PRO A 281 0.25 8.48 -11.41
CA PRO A 281 0.58 7.75 -10.18
C PRO A 281 1.31 8.61 -9.15
N GLU A 282 1.24 8.21 -7.87
CA GLU A 282 1.64 9.02 -6.71
C GLU A 282 3.17 9.13 -6.51
N PHE A 283 3.92 9.47 -7.57
CA PHE A 283 5.38 9.56 -7.58
C PHE A 283 5.92 10.68 -6.68
N ARG A 284 5.21 11.82 -6.60
CA ARG A 284 5.44 12.88 -5.60
C ARG A 284 5.49 12.36 -4.15
N ARG A 285 4.71 11.32 -3.85
CA ARG A 285 4.57 10.73 -2.50
C ARG A 285 5.42 9.46 -2.31
N THR A 286 6.20 9.08 -3.30
CA THR A 286 7.05 7.88 -3.32
C THR A 286 8.44 8.24 -3.84
N ALA A 287 8.70 8.07 -5.15
CA ALA A 287 10.01 8.23 -5.77
C ALA A 287 10.67 9.58 -5.45
N PHE A 288 9.88 10.65 -5.38
CA PHE A 288 10.37 12.03 -5.25
C PHE A 288 10.05 12.70 -3.92
N VAL A 289 9.60 11.93 -2.91
CA VAL A 289 9.21 12.44 -1.59
C VAL A 289 10.34 13.19 -0.85
N GLU A 290 11.61 12.90 -1.18
CA GLU A 290 12.78 13.51 -0.56
C GLU A 290 13.28 14.79 -1.27
N ILE A 291 12.68 15.10 -2.43
CA ILE A 291 13.07 16.18 -3.36
C ILE A 291 11.86 16.89 -4.03
N PRO A 292 10.79 17.26 -3.30
CA PRO A 292 9.58 17.84 -3.92
C PRO A 292 9.84 19.13 -4.71
N ALA A 293 10.82 19.94 -4.28
CA ALA A 293 11.22 21.17 -4.95
C ALA A 293 11.95 20.96 -6.30
N ALA A 294 12.33 19.72 -6.64
CA ALA A 294 12.92 19.38 -7.93
C ALA A 294 11.88 19.05 -9.02
N ILE A 295 10.58 19.05 -8.68
CA ILE A 295 9.51 18.50 -9.51
C ILE A 295 8.78 19.58 -10.30
N GLU A 296 8.72 19.41 -11.61
CA GLU A 296 7.99 20.26 -12.56
C GLU A 296 7.12 19.40 -13.49
N ASP A 297 5.84 19.26 -13.12
CA ASP A 297 4.88 18.33 -13.76
C ASP A 297 3.56 19.01 -14.19
N ASN A 298 3.56 20.35 -14.26
CA ASN A 298 2.38 21.18 -14.57
C ASN A 298 2.56 21.93 -15.89
N MET A 299 3.03 21.23 -16.93
CA MET A 299 3.20 21.79 -18.28
C MET A 299 1.85 22.21 -18.87
N PRO A 300 1.68 23.45 -19.36
CA PRO A 300 0.39 23.94 -19.85
C PRO A 300 0.04 23.39 -21.24
N GLY A 301 -1.26 23.40 -21.55
CA GLY A 301 -1.81 22.98 -22.84
C GLY A 301 -2.47 21.59 -22.80
N PRO A 302 -3.51 21.35 -23.63
CA PRO A 302 -4.32 20.13 -23.54
C PRO A 302 -3.68 18.90 -24.18
N ALA A 303 -2.77 19.07 -25.15
CA ALA A 303 -2.18 17.95 -25.88
C ALA A 303 -0.91 17.42 -25.19
N THR A 304 -0.75 16.10 -25.14
CA THR A 304 0.43 15.40 -24.59
C THR A 304 1.72 15.82 -25.32
N LYS A 305 1.73 15.75 -26.66
CA LYS A 305 2.87 16.12 -27.52
C LYS A 305 3.40 17.55 -27.30
N ASP A 306 2.52 18.50 -26.97
CA ASP A 306 2.91 19.90 -26.80
C ASP A 306 3.52 20.10 -25.40
N ARG A 307 3.09 19.31 -24.40
CA ARG A 307 3.71 19.22 -23.08
C ARG A 307 5.08 18.53 -23.14
N ASP A 308 5.19 17.45 -23.92
CA ASP A 308 6.47 16.76 -24.20
C ASP A 308 7.51 17.70 -24.81
N ARG A 309 7.12 18.58 -25.75
CA ARG A 309 8.04 19.59 -26.31
C ARG A 309 8.44 20.64 -25.27
N GLN A 310 7.48 21.18 -24.51
CA GLN A 310 7.76 22.18 -23.47
C GLN A 310 8.70 21.64 -22.39
N LEU A 311 8.56 20.36 -22.03
CA LEU A 311 9.48 19.67 -21.13
C LEU A 311 10.93 19.69 -21.66
N VAL A 312 11.15 19.46 -22.96
CA VAL A 312 12.50 19.60 -23.55
C VAL A 312 12.98 21.05 -23.48
N GLU A 313 12.12 22.02 -23.83
CA GLU A 313 12.44 23.46 -23.75
C GLU A 313 12.76 23.93 -22.31
N HIS A 314 12.23 23.26 -21.28
CA HIS A 314 12.52 23.53 -19.87
C HIS A 314 13.81 22.83 -19.41
N PHE A 315 14.08 21.62 -19.90
CA PHE A 315 15.34 20.92 -19.64
C PHE A 315 16.54 21.64 -20.28
N GLU A 316 16.40 22.16 -21.51
CA GLU A 316 17.43 22.96 -22.18
C GLU A 316 17.79 24.20 -21.35
N LYS A 317 16.79 24.94 -20.84
CA LYS A 317 17.02 26.07 -19.93
C LYS A 317 17.70 25.64 -18.62
N PHE A 318 17.42 24.44 -18.10
CA PHE A 318 18.13 23.91 -16.93
C PHE A 318 19.61 23.65 -17.24
N LEU A 319 19.93 23.13 -18.43
CA LEU A 319 21.32 22.94 -18.88
C LEU A 319 22.07 24.28 -19.01
N ASP A 320 21.44 25.32 -19.53
CA ASP A 320 22.04 26.66 -19.66
C ASP A 320 22.43 27.29 -18.31
N HIS A 321 21.71 26.95 -17.23
CA HIS A 321 21.95 27.51 -15.89
C HIS A 321 22.76 26.59 -14.97
N ASN A 322 22.92 25.30 -15.29
CA ASN A 322 23.69 24.37 -14.47
C ASN A 322 25.18 24.43 -14.82
N SER A 323 26.03 24.76 -13.84
CA SER A 323 27.49 24.81 -14.03
C SER A 323 28.04 23.46 -14.53
N PRO A 324 29.00 23.43 -15.48
CA PRO A 324 29.67 22.21 -15.93
C PRO A 324 30.31 21.38 -14.81
N ASP A 325 30.73 22.04 -13.72
CA ASP A 325 31.34 21.40 -12.54
C ASP A 325 30.31 20.80 -11.56
N ASN A 326 29.01 21.04 -11.78
CA ASN A 326 27.94 20.59 -10.89
C ASN A 326 27.18 19.40 -11.51
N PRO A 327 27.33 18.17 -10.97
CA PRO A 327 26.68 16.99 -11.54
C PRO A 327 25.16 17.06 -11.35
N PHE A 328 24.39 16.66 -12.37
CA PHE A 328 22.93 16.60 -12.29
C PHE A 328 22.37 15.18 -12.46
N PHE A 329 21.22 14.94 -11.83
CA PHE A 329 20.33 13.83 -12.14
C PHE A 329 19.03 14.42 -12.67
N ALA A 330 18.75 14.14 -13.93
CA ALA A 330 17.55 14.57 -14.63
C ALA A 330 16.69 13.35 -14.99
N TRP A 331 15.42 13.35 -14.58
CA TRP A 331 14.41 12.41 -15.04
C TRP A 331 13.35 13.16 -15.83
N LEU A 332 13.21 12.81 -17.11
CA LEU A 332 12.31 13.41 -18.07
C LEU A 332 11.25 12.38 -18.46
N PHE A 333 10.00 12.66 -18.12
CA PHE A 333 8.88 11.73 -18.30
C PHE A 333 7.88 12.21 -19.35
N PHE A 334 7.84 11.48 -20.47
CA PHE A 334 7.09 11.82 -21.68
C PHE A 334 5.79 11.00 -21.78
N ASP A 335 4.71 11.66 -22.20
CA ASP A 335 3.33 11.17 -22.16
C ASP A 335 2.70 11.03 -23.56
N SER A 336 3.35 11.50 -24.63
CA SER A 336 2.77 11.46 -26.00
C SER A 336 2.56 10.07 -26.57
N SER A 337 3.29 9.06 -26.10
CA SER A 337 3.10 7.67 -26.53
C SER A 337 2.00 6.92 -25.78
N HIS A 338 1.45 7.51 -24.70
CA HIS A 338 0.32 6.98 -23.95
C HIS A 338 -0.99 7.20 -24.71
N HIS A 339 -1.47 6.12 -25.34
CA HIS A 339 -2.70 6.09 -26.11
C HIS A 339 -3.54 4.86 -25.73
N PRO A 340 -4.88 4.93 -25.86
CA PRO A 340 -5.68 3.72 -25.95
C PRO A 340 -5.23 2.97 -27.20
N TYR A 341 -4.65 1.79 -27.01
CA TYR A 341 -4.36 0.86 -28.11
C TYR A 341 -5.62 0.02 -28.34
N ASP A 342 -6.16 0.09 -29.56
CA ASP A 342 -7.30 -0.71 -30.03
C ASP A 342 -6.89 -2.17 -30.34
#